data_AF-A0A1X6WK58-F1
#
_entry.id   AF-A0A1X6WK58-F1
#
_cell.length_a   1.000
_cell.length_b   1.000
_cell.length_c   1.000
_cell.angle_alpha   90.00
_cell.angle_beta   90.00
_cell.angle_gamma   90.00
#
_symmetry.space_group_name_H-M   'P 1'
#
loop_
_entity.id
_entity.type
_entity.pdbx_description
1 polymer ?
#
loop_
_entity_poly.entity_id
_entity_poly.type
_entity_poly.pdbx_seq_one_letter_code
_entity_poly.pdbx_strand_id
1 'polypeptide(L)'
;MKSCGVIVEYNPFHNGHKYHIEQARKKSQADVIVAVMSGNFLQRGEPAVIDKWLRAKEALSNGADLVIELPFAYAVQSADYFTRGGVKILQELKVDSLCFGTDSSKSVDYESFGRFHNENIDRINQKYREIKNNGSNYPQLMTQVYRELYPEWQLDFSSPNHILGMGYAKENAKYDQPMSLYSIQRVGNNYHDTKVSHKKFASATSIREKILSDQLENLEDLVPIKTCQDLELNPLASWENAWPYLKYQLTIQTVEELRNCYQMVEGLEYRLKEAALSSENFNEFIQKVKSKRYTWTRIQRLCTYVLLQVKQEDIEQVWENTCIRVLGFTDEGRNFLKNKKKEIACPMVTNINKKNESYLSLDIRAGLLYTMISKSDDHQDYYRAPIYLKEE
;
A
#
# COMPACT_ATOMS: atom_id res chain seq x y z
N MET A 1 6.28 0.63 26.89
CA MET A 1 5.27 1.28 26.03
C MET A 1 4.89 0.24 25.00
N LYS A 2 3.64 -0.24 25.04
CA LYS A 2 3.10 -1.22 24.07
C LYS A 2 2.79 -0.52 22.76
N SER A 3 3.08 -1.17 21.66
CA SER A 3 2.93 -0.62 20.32
C SER A 3 2.19 -1.57 19.38
N CYS A 4 1.38 -1.00 18.50
CA CYS A 4 0.69 -1.74 17.45
C CYS A 4 0.88 -1.06 16.11
N GLY A 5 1.32 -1.84 15.13
CA GLY A 5 1.50 -1.45 13.75
C GLY A 5 0.21 -1.62 12.96
N VAL A 6 0.02 -0.74 11.98
CA VAL A 6 -0.96 -0.91 10.89
C VAL A 6 -0.27 -0.60 9.57
N ILE A 7 -0.54 -1.39 8.52
CA ILE A 7 0.01 -1.18 7.17
C ILE A 7 -1.13 -0.70 6.28
N VAL A 8 -1.00 0.51 5.72
CA VAL A 8 -2.15 1.29 5.23
C VAL A 8 -1.83 2.13 3.99
N GLU A 9 -2.87 2.65 3.36
CA GLU A 9 -2.78 3.56 2.20
C GLU A 9 -3.56 4.86 2.40
N TYR A 10 -4.69 4.79 3.10
CA TYR A 10 -5.59 5.91 3.39
C TYR A 10 -5.96 6.75 2.16
N ASN A 11 -6.58 6.13 1.15
CA ASN A 11 -6.85 6.78 -0.14
C ASN A 11 -8.36 6.99 -0.45
N PRO A 12 -9.06 7.97 0.15
CA PRO A 12 -8.61 8.85 1.23
C PRO A 12 -8.77 8.19 2.61
N PHE A 13 -8.40 8.90 3.69
CA PHE A 13 -8.78 8.50 5.03
C PHE A 13 -10.32 8.51 5.17
N HIS A 14 -10.92 7.55 5.87
CA HIS A 14 -12.37 7.43 5.94
C HIS A 14 -12.83 6.78 7.25
N ASN A 15 -14.13 6.75 7.53
CA ASN A 15 -14.66 6.26 8.81
C ASN A 15 -14.30 4.79 9.11
N GLY A 16 -14.19 3.96 8.07
CA GLY A 16 -13.62 2.60 8.20
C GLY A 16 -12.17 2.53 8.69
N HIS A 17 -11.31 3.48 8.28
CA HIS A 17 -9.92 3.56 8.72
C HIS A 17 -9.84 4.04 10.17
N LYS A 18 -10.65 5.05 10.52
CA LYS A 18 -10.79 5.51 11.90
C LYS A 18 -11.18 4.36 12.84
N TYR A 19 -12.24 3.64 12.49
CA TYR A 19 -12.67 2.46 13.24
C TYR A 19 -11.56 1.40 13.35
N HIS A 20 -10.82 1.13 12.27
CA HIS A 20 -9.72 0.18 12.28
C HIS A 20 -8.62 0.58 13.27
N ILE A 21 -8.20 1.85 13.29
CA ILE A 21 -7.20 2.36 14.25
C ILE A 21 -7.71 2.22 15.70
N GLU A 22 -8.96 2.64 15.95
CA GLU A 22 -9.58 2.54 17.28
C GLU A 22 -9.62 1.08 17.78
N GLN A 23 -10.02 0.15 16.91
CA GLN A 23 -10.03 -1.28 17.24
C GLN A 23 -8.62 -1.86 17.38
N ALA A 24 -7.66 -1.42 16.56
CA ALA A 24 -6.27 -1.86 16.67
C ALA A 24 -5.71 -1.50 18.04
N ARG A 25 -5.90 -0.25 18.47
CA ARG A 25 -5.50 0.22 19.81
C ARG A 25 -6.19 -0.58 20.91
N LYS A 26 -7.51 -0.77 20.82
CA LYS A 26 -8.30 -1.49 21.82
C LYS A 26 -7.89 -2.96 21.95
N LYS A 27 -7.71 -3.68 20.84
CA LYS A 27 -7.37 -5.11 20.84
C LYS A 27 -5.93 -5.37 21.30
N SER A 28 -4.99 -4.55 20.84
CA SER A 28 -3.57 -4.69 21.21
C SER A 28 -3.25 -4.09 22.58
N GLN A 29 -4.14 -3.25 23.14
CA GLN A 29 -3.87 -2.41 24.30
C GLN A 29 -2.62 -1.54 24.10
N ALA A 30 -2.43 -1.04 22.87
CA ALA A 30 -1.26 -0.25 22.53
C ALA A 30 -1.35 1.17 23.09
N ASP A 31 -0.24 1.63 23.66
CA ASP A 31 -0.02 3.03 23.97
C ASP A 31 0.27 3.81 22.68
N VAL A 32 0.89 3.16 21.68
CA VAL A 32 1.33 3.79 20.42
C VAL A 32 0.86 3.02 19.20
N ILE A 33 0.20 3.71 18.27
CA ILE A 33 -0.16 3.21 16.95
C ILE A 33 0.84 3.72 15.91
N VAL A 34 1.53 2.78 15.26
CA VAL A 34 2.49 3.06 14.18
C VAL A 34 1.87 2.70 12.84
N ALA A 35 1.59 3.70 12.02
CA ALA A 35 1.10 3.51 10.65
C ALA A 35 2.27 3.49 9.66
N VAL A 36 2.48 2.36 8.98
CA VAL A 36 3.35 2.29 7.80
C VAL A 36 2.47 2.49 6.57
N MET A 37 2.58 3.67 5.96
CA MET A 37 1.65 4.17 4.95
C MET A 37 2.33 4.30 3.59
N SER A 38 1.71 3.78 2.53
CA SER A 38 2.13 4.05 1.15
C SER A 38 2.31 5.55 0.91
N GLY A 39 3.39 5.93 0.22
CA GLY A 39 3.64 7.28 -0.24
C GLY A 39 2.64 7.72 -1.32
N ASN A 40 3.08 8.56 -2.25
CA ASN A 40 2.19 9.17 -3.25
C ASN A 40 1.62 8.22 -4.31
N PHE A 41 2.16 7.01 -4.42
CA PHE A 41 1.63 5.94 -5.25
C PHE A 41 1.40 4.68 -4.43
N LEU A 42 0.35 3.94 -4.79
CA LEU A 42 -0.22 2.89 -3.96
C LEU A 42 0.05 1.49 -4.52
N GLN A 43 -0.33 0.46 -3.77
CA GLN A 43 -0.13 -0.95 -4.10
C GLN A 43 -0.69 -1.37 -5.45
N ARG A 44 -1.79 -0.73 -5.87
CA ARG A 44 -2.42 -1.00 -7.16
C ARG A 44 -1.81 -0.18 -8.30
N GLY A 45 -0.82 0.67 -8.03
CA GLY A 45 -0.17 1.56 -9.00
C GLY A 45 -0.88 2.90 -9.21
N GLU A 46 -2.04 3.11 -8.60
CA GLU A 46 -2.73 4.40 -8.68
C GLU A 46 -2.01 5.49 -7.87
N PRO A 47 -2.01 6.75 -8.34
CA PRO A 47 -1.65 7.87 -7.47
C PRO A 47 -2.66 7.94 -6.32
N ALA A 48 -2.19 8.34 -5.13
CA ALA A 48 -3.08 8.69 -4.04
C ALA A 48 -3.95 9.90 -4.46
N VAL A 49 -5.19 9.97 -3.99
CA VAL A 49 -6.13 11.05 -4.36
C VAL A 49 -5.67 12.39 -3.79
N ILE A 50 -5.03 12.36 -2.61
CA ILE A 50 -4.36 13.47 -1.95
C ILE A 50 -2.99 13.02 -1.45
N ASP A 51 -2.09 13.98 -1.24
CA ASP A 51 -0.68 13.70 -1.02
C ASP A 51 -0.40 12.93 0.28
N LYS A 52 0.80 12.34 0.39
CA LYS A 52 1.21 11.55 1.56
C LYS A 52 1.22 12.34 2.87
N TRP A 53 1.33 13.66 2.81
CA TRP A 53 1.44 14.50 3.99
C TRP A 53 0.08 14.86 4.56
N LEU A 54 -0.89 15.21 3.71
CA LEU A 54 -2.28 15.36 4.12
C LEU A 54 -2.79 14.06 4.73
N ARG A 55 -2.58 12.91 4.05
CA ARG A 55 -2.96 11.60 4.61
C ARG A 55 -2.26 11.27 5.92
N ALA A 56 -1.00 11.66 6.09
CA ALA A 56 -0.30 11.49 7.37
C ALA A 56 -0.92 12.35 8.48
N LYS A 57 -1.26 13.62 8.18
CA LYS A 57 -1.95 14.53 9.11
C LYS A 57 -3.33 13.99 9.51
N GLU A 58 -4.07 13.45 8.55
CA GLU A 58 -5.37 12.80 8.79
C GLU A 58 -5.23 11.60 9.70
N ALA A 59 -4.24 10.73 9.45
CA ALA A 59 -3.97 9.57 10.29
C ALA A 59 -3.65 9.98 11.74
N LEU A 60 -2.75 10.96 11.92
CA LEU A 60 -2.38 11.48 13.24
C LEU A 60 -3.60 12.07 13.97
N SER A 61 -4.41 12.85 13.25
CA SER A 61 -5.63 13.48 13.81
C SER A 61 -6.73 12.47 14.15
N ASN A 62 -6.58 11.20 13.76
CA ASN A 62 -7.56 10.13 13.99
C ASN A 62 -6.94 8.94 14.74
N GLY A 63 -5.89 9.18 15.53
CA GLY A 63 -5.41 8.24 16.55
C GLY A 63 -4.21 7.39 16.17
N ALA A 64 -3.58 7.63 15.02
CA ALA A 64 -2.20 7.18 14.80
C ALA A 64 -1.22 8.09 15.56
N ASP A 65 -0.13 7.55 16.07
CA ASP A 65 0.87 8.33 16.82
C ASP A 65 2.15 8.55 16.03
N LEU A 66 2.43 7.66 15.08
CA LEU A 66 3.60 7.72 14.21
C LEU A 66 3.21 7.27 12.81
N VAL A 67 3.54 8.07 11.80
CA VAL A 67 3.33 7.74 10.39
C VAL A 67 4.68 7.64 9.71
N ILE A 68 4.96 6.46 9.15
CA ILE A 68 6.16 6.12 8.41
C ILE A 68 5.79 5.87 6.96
N GLU A 69 6.55 6.43 6.02
CA GLU A 69 6.37 6.15 4.60
C GLU A 69 6.84 4.72 4.29
N LEU A 70 5.98 3.95 3.63
CA LEU A 70 6.38 2.70 2.97
C LEU A 70 7.07 3.08 1.66
N PRO A 71 8.38 2.76 1.47
CA PRO A 71 9.11 3.15 0.28
C PRO A 71 8.43 2.63 -0.99
N PHE A 72 8.49 3.40 -2.07
CA PHE A 72 7.88 3.09 -3.37
C PHE A 72 8.18 1.66 -3.84
N ALA A 73 9.42 1.20 -3.65
CA ALA A 73 9.89 -0.12 -4.07
C ALA A 73 9.17 -1.29 -3.36
N TYR A 74 8.50 -1.02 -2.25
CA TYR A 74 7.59 -1.96 -1.57
C TYR A 74 6.12 -1.58 -1.74
N ALA A 75 5.81 -0.27 -1.73
CA ALA A 75 4.44 0.23 -1.82
C ALA A 75 3.82 -0.18 -3.16
N VAL A 76 4.45 0.14 -4.29
CA VAL A 76 3.90 -0.14 -5.63
C VAL A 76 4.34 -1.53 -6.08
N GLN A 77 3.80 -2.58 -5.45
CA GLN A 77 4.18 -3.97 -5.73
C GLN A 77 3.00 -4.94 -5.63
N SER A 78 3.25 -6.22 -5.93
CA SER A 78 2.30 -7.29 -5.55
C SER A 78 2.23 -7.45 -4.02
N ALA A 79 1.19 -8.16 -3.55
CA ALA A 79 0.92 -8.33 -2.12
C ALA A 79 2.12 -8.85 -1.32
N ASP A 80 2.88 -9.83 -1.84
CA ASP A 80 4.01 -10.42 -1.12
C ASP A 80 5.12 -9.39 -0.80
N TYR A 81 5.45 -8.50 -1.74
CA TYR A 81 6.45 -7.45 -1.51
C TYR A 81 5.91 -6.29 -0.68
N PHE A 82 4.63 -5.95 -0.85
CA PHE A 82 3.95 -4.95 -0.03
C PHE A 82 3.95 -5.37 1.45
N THR A 83 3.59 -6.63 1.72
CA THR A 83 3.63 -7.18 3.08
C THR A 83 5.05 -7.29 3.59
N ARG A 84 6.02 -7.67 2.74
CA ARG A 84 7.45 -7.66 3.07
C ARG A 84 7.93 -6.31 3.58
N GLY A 85 7.69 -5.24 2.82
CA GLY A 85 8.14 -3.90 3.21
C GLY A 85 7.48 -3.40 4.49
N GLY A 86 6.15 -3.53 4.58
CA GLY A 86 5.40 -3.07 5.75
C GLY A 86 5.81 -3.79 7.04
N VAL A 87 5.91 -5.12 7.00
CA VAL A 87 6.34 -5.92 8.16
C VAL A 87 7.79 -5.64 8.50
N LYS A 88 8.69 -5.53 7.49
CA LYS A 88 10.10 -5.17 7.71
C LYS A 88 10.23 -3.87 8.48
N ILE A 89 9.53 -2.82 8.07
CA ILE A 89 9.60 -1.51 8.74
C ILE A 89 9.11 -1.58 10.19
N LEU A 90 7.99 -2.28 10.44
CA LEU A 90 7.47 -2.45 11.80
C LEU A 90 8.42 -3.26 12.70
N GLN A 91 9.04 -4.31 12.14
CA GLN A 91 10.05 -5.13 12.83
C GLN A 91 11.33 -4.33 13.15
N GLU A 92 11.79 -3.48 12.23
CA GLU A 92 12.91 -2.56 12.49
C GLU A 92 12.60 -1.56 13.59
N LEU A 93 11.36 -1.06 13.65
CA LEU A 93 10.86 -0.16 14.70
C LEU A 93 10.59 -0.86 16.04
N LYS A 94 10.75 -2.19 16.11
CA LYS A 94 10.49 -3.00 17.31
C LYS A 94 9.07 -2.81 17.83
N VAL A 95 8.10 -2.82 16.90
CA VAL A 95 6.68 -2.78 17.22
C VAL A 95 6.24 -4.14 17.78
N ASP A 96 5.39 -4.15 18.80
CA ASP A 96 5.05 -5.39 19.53
C ASP A 96 3.98 -6.23 18.80
N SER A 97 3.07 -5.57 18.08
CA SER A 97 1.95 -6.22 17.43
C SER A 97 1.60 -5.59 16.09
N LEU A 98 0.93 -6.34 15.21
CA LEU A 98 0.42 -5.87 13.93
C LEU A 98 -1.07 -6.14 13.85
N CYS A 99 -1.84 -5.11 13.53
CA CYS A 99 -3.27 -5.20 13.34
C CYS A 99 -3.68 -4.91 11.88
N PHE A 100 -4.58 -5.73 11.34
CA PHE A 100 -5.09 -5.59 9.98
C PHE A 100 -6.57 -5.97 9.85
N GLY A 101 -7.24 -5.39 8.86
CA GLY A 101 -8.60 -5.76 8.49
C GLY A 101 -8.66 -7.07 7.69
N THR A 102 -9.73 -7.85 7.88
CA THR A 102 -10.01 -9.05 7.08
C THR A 102 -11.49 -9.15 6.73
N ASP A 103 -11.77 -9.79 5.59
CA ASP A 103 -13.13 -10.14 5.15
C ASP A 103 -13.47 -11.61 5.47
N SER A 104 -12.57 -12.36 6.12
CA SER A 104 -12.82 -13.76 6.47
C SER A 104 -14.05 -13.88 7.37
N SER A 105 -15.06 -14.64 6.96
CA SER A 105 -16.25 -14.89 7.79
C SER A 105 -15.97 -15.82 8.97
N LYS A 106 -14.85 -16.55 8.94
CA LYS A 106 -14.40 -17.45 10.00
C LYS A 106 -13.22 -16.84 10.77
N SER A 107 -13.12 -17.18 12.05
CA SER A 107 -11.91 -16.90 12.83
C SER A 107 -10.74 -17.64 12.20
N VAL A 108 -9.70 -16.91 11.80
CA VAL A 108 -8.46 -17.48 11.25
C VAL A 108 -7.33 -17.13 12.20
N ASP A 109 -6.61 -18.17 12.65
CA ASP A 109 -5.36 -18.01 13.38
C ASP A 109 -4.22 -17.74 12.39
N TYR A 110 -4.01 -16.46 12.11
CA TYR A 110 -2.97 -15.99 11.20
C TYR A 110 -1.56 -16.30 11.71
N GLU A 111 -1.33 -16.33 13.02
CA GLU A 111 0.01 -16.63 13.54
C GLU A 111 0.38 -18.09 13.29
N SER A 112 -0.57 -19.00 13.57
CA SER A 112 -0.38 -20.41 13.23
C SER A 112 -0.18 -20.59 11.74
N PHE A 113 -0.92 -19.85 10.89
CA PHE A 113 -0.71 -19.88 9.43
C PHE A 113 0.71 -19.47 9.04
N GLY A 114 1.20 -18.37 9.60
CA GLY A 114 2.53 -17.85 9.34
C GLY A 114 3.63 -18.83 9.73
N ARG A 115 3.59 -19.35 10.97
CA ARG A 115 4.55 -20.35 11.47
C ARG A 115 4.58 -21.57 10.57
N PHE A 116 3.39 -22.12 10.31
CA PHE A 116 3.22 -23.28 9.46
C PHE A 116 3.78 -23.07 8.05
N HIS A 117 3.48 -21.93 7.42
CA HIS A 117 4.01 -21.59 6.11
C HIS A 117 5.54 -21.57 6.12
N ASN A 118 6.12 -20.94 7.13
CA ASN A 118 7.57 -20.80 7.27
C ASN A 118 8.26 -22.16 7.46
N GLU A 119 7.70 -23.02 8.32
CA GLU A 119 8.21 -24.38 8.59
C GLU A 119 8.09 -25.33 7.38
N ASN A 120 7.15 -25.07 6.47
CA ASN A 120 6.85 -25.95 5.35
C ASN A 120 7.20 -25.33 3.98
N ILE A 121 8.03 -24.29 3.95
CA ILE A 121 8.31 -23.51 2.74
C ILE A 121 8.86 -24.37 1.59
N ASP A 122 9.74 -25.33 1.90
CA ASP A 122 10.34 -26.22 0.90
C ASP A 122 9.29 -27.12 0.24
N ARG A 123 8.39 -27.69 1.04
CA ARG A 123 7.28 -28.52 0.55
C ARG A 123 6.29 -27.71 -0.29
N ILE A 124 6.01 -26.47 0.12
CA ILE A 124 5.16 -25.54 -0.64
C ILE A 124 5.81 -25.21 -1.99
N ASN A 125 7.11 -24.90 -2.01
CA ASN A 125 7.86 -24.59 -3.22
C ASN A 125 8.00 -25.80 -4.16
N GLN A 126 8.17 -27.01 -3.60
CA GLN A 126 8.17 -28.23 -4.38
C GLN A 126 6.80 -28.42 -5.05
N LYS A 127 5.71 -28.33 -4.28
CA LYS A 127 4.37 -28.51 -4.81
C LYS A 127 4.01 -27.48 -5.88
N TYR A 128 4.40 -26.22 -5.69
CA TYR A 128 4.24 -25.17 -6.69
C TYR A 128 4.90 -25.53 -8.03
N ARG A 129 6.11 -26.12 -7.99
CA ARG A 129 6.83 -26.59 -9.19
C ARG A 129 6.17 -27.77 -9.88
N GLU A 130 5.46 -28.62 -9.14
CA GLU A 130 4.72 -29.77 -9.66
C GLU A 130 3.40 -29.37 -10.36
N ILE A 131 2.80 -28.23 -9.98
CA ILE A 131 1.55 -27.79 -10.58
C ILE A 131 1.77 -27.36 -12.04
N LYS A 132 1.05 -28.01 -12.95
CA LYS A 132 1.03 -27.62 -14.36
C LYS A 132 0.27 -26.30 -14.53
N ASN A 133 0.99 -25.24 -14.88
CA ASN A 133 0.36 -23.96 -15.17
C ASN A 133 -0.42 -24.00 -16.50
N ASN A 134 -1.75 -23.92 -16.40
CA ASN A 134 -2.70 -23.91 -17.51
C ASN A 134 -3.14 -22.49 -17.93
N GLY A 135 -2.32 -21.48 -17.68
CA GLY A 135 -2.64 -20.06 -17.90
C GLY A 135 -3.19 -19.35 -16.67
N SER A 136 -3.13 -19.99 -15.51
CA SER A 136 -3.45 -19.41 -14.21
C SER A 136 -2.34 -18.43 -13.77
N ASN A 137 -2.72 -17.37 -13.06
CA ASN A 137 -1.76 -16.44 -12.48
C ASN A 137 -1.18 -17.00 -11.17
N TYR A 138 -0.07 -16.40 -10.70
CA TYR A 138 0.63 -16.87 -9.50
C TYR A 138 -0.26 -16.98 -8.25
N PRO A 139 -1.11 -15.98 -7.90
CA PRO A 139 -2.06 -16.12 -6.78
C PRO A 139 -3.01 -17.34 -6.90
N GLN A 140 -3.50 -17.63 -8.10
CA GLN A 140 -4.36 -18.79 -8.35
C GLN A 140 -3.60 -20.12 -8.16
N LEU A 141 -2.35 -20.18 -8.65
CA LEU A 141 -1.50 -21.35 -8.46
C LEU A 141 -1.19 -21.58 -6.98
N MET A 142 -0.85 -20.53 -6.23
CA MET A 142 -0.59 -20.65 -4.80
C MET A 142 -1.84 -21.08 -4.02
N THR A 143 -3.01 -20.58 -4.41
CA THR A 143 -4.30 -21.05 -3.84
C THR A 143 -4.47 -22.56 -4.02
N GLN A 144 -4.14 -23.08 -5.21
CA GLN A 144 -4.16 -24.52 -5.47
C GLN A 144 -3.15 -25.28 -4.60
N VAL A 145 -1.91 -24.77 -4.46
CA VAL A 145 -0.89 -25.37 -3.59
C VAL A 145 -1.41 -25.54 -2.16
N TYR A 146 -1.96 -24.47 -1.57
CA TYR A 146 -2.44 -24.52 -0.19
C TYR A 146 -3.64 -25.46 -0.03
N ARG A 147 -4.56 -25.50 -1.00
CA ARG A 147 -5.71 -26.41 -0.95
C ARG A 147 -5.31 -27.87 -1.05
N GLU A 148 -4.33 -28.20 -1.89
CA GLU A 148 -3.87 -29.59 -2.06
C GLU A 148 -3.02 -30.06 -0.90
N LEU A 149 -2.12 -29.21 -0.39
CA LEU A 149 -1.28 -29.61 0.75
C LEU A 149 -2.07 -29.63 2.05
N TYR A 150 -3.00 -28.68 2.24
CA TYR A 150 -3.56 -28.33 3.54
C TYR A 150 -5.06 -28.02 3.48
N PRO A 151 -5.90 -28.98 3.08
CA PRO A 151 -7.34 -28.78 2.86
C PRO A 151 -8.09 -28.33 4.13
N GLU A 152 -7.60 -28.70 5.31
CA GLU A 152 -8.21 -28.40 6.61
C GLU A 152 -8.31 -26.90 6.93
N TRP A 153 -7.41 -26.09 6.37
CA TRP A 153 -7.35 -24.65 6.68
C TRP A 153 -8.45 -23.83 6.00
N GLN A 154 -9.19 -24.42 5.05
CA GLN A 154 -10.32 -23.80 4.33
C GLN A 154 -10.06 -22.35 3.89
N LEU A 155 -8.83 -22.07 3.45
CA LEU A 155 -8.34 -20.72 3.19
C LEU A 155 -9.09 -20.08 2.02
N ASP A 156 -9.61 -18.87 2.25
CA ASP A 156 -10.34 -18.10 1.23
C ASP A 156 -9.44 -17.05 0.58
N PHE A 157 -8.75 -17.46 -0.48
CA PHE A 157 -7.91 -16.58 -1.28
C PHE A 157 -8.68 -15.69 -2.27
N SER A 158 -9.99 -15.48 -2.08
CA SER A 158 -10.78 -14.60 -2.95
C SER A 158 -10.79 -13.13 -2.48
N SER A 159 -10.66 -12.88 -1.17
CA SER A 159 -10.65 -11.53 -0.61
C SER A 159 -9.25 -10.90 -0.62
N PRO A 160 -9.09 -9.68 -1.16
CA PRO A 160 -7.81 -8.96 -1.11
C PRO A 160 -7.29 -8.70 0.32
N ASN A 161 -8.18 -8.38 1.27
CA ASN A 161 -7.78 -8.10 2.65
C ASN A 161 -7.35 -9.38 3.37
N HIS A 162 -8.02 -10.51 3.10
CA HIS A 162 -7.60 -11.81 3.62
C HIS A 162 -6.23 -12.21 3.06
N ILE A 163 -6.01 -12.06 1.75
CA ILE A 163 -4.70 -12.31 1.12
C ILE A 163 -3.60 -11.46 1.76
N LEU A 164 -3.86 -10.17 2.04
CA LEU A 164 -2.90 -9.31 2.74
C LEU A 164 -2.62 -9.81 4.17
N GLY A 165 -3.66 -10.18 4.93
CA GLY A 165 -3.51 -10.77 6.27
C GLY A 165 -2.64 -12.01 6.28
N MET A 166 -2.82 -12.89 5.30
CA MET A 166 -1.97 -14.06 5.09
C MET A 166 -0.54 -13.68 4.69
N GLY A 167 -0.36 -12.67 3.84
CA GLY A 167 0.95 -12.12 3.48
C GLY A 167 1.70 -11.57 4.69
N TYR A 168 1.03 -10.82 5.55
CA TYR A 168 1.60 -10.31 6.80
C TYR A 168 2.01 -11.46 7.73
N ALA A 169 1.15 -12.47 7.90
CA ALA A 169 1.45 -13.64 8.70
C ALA A 169 2.70 -14.40 8.21
N LYS A 170 2.76 -14.69 6.91
CA LYS A 170 3.91 -15.37 6.28
C LYS A 170 5.20 -14.60 6.50
N GLU A 171 5.17 -13.29 6.30
CA GLU A 171 6.36 -12.47 6.44
C GLU A 171 6.80 -12.34 7.89
N ASN A 172 5.84 -12.06 8.79
CA ASN A 172 6.12 -11.86 10.21
C ASN A 172 6.75 -13.11 10.86
N ALA A 173 6.35 -14.30 10.43
CA ALA A 173 6.88 -15.56 10.93
C ALA A 173 8.36 -15.82 10.57
N LYS A 174 8.97 -15.03 9.69
CA LYS A 174 10.38 -15.15 9.31
C LYS A 174 11.34 -14.51 10.32
N TYR A 175 10.83 -13.67 11.22
CA TYR A 175 11.63 -12.93 12.19
C TYR A 175 11.82 -13.74 13.48
N ASP A 176 12.96 -13.55 14.15
CA ASP A 176 13.26 -14.25 15.42
C ASP A 176 12.24 -13.95 16.52
N GLN A 177 11.69 -12.74 16.51
CA GLN A 177 10.62 -12.29 17.39
C GLN A 177 9.45 -11.79 16.53
N PRO A 178 8.58 -12.68 16.04
CA PRO A 178 7.38 -12.29 15.31
C PRO A 178 6.48 -11.41 16.18
N MET A 179 5.90 -10.36 15.58
CA MET A 179 4.87 -9.53 16.24
C MET A 179 3.61 -10.35 16.53
N SER A 180 2.87 -10.02 17.58
CA SER A 180 1.53 -10.59 17.76
C SER A 180 0.57 -10.09 16.68
N LEU A 181 -0.26 -10.95 16.11
CA LEU A 181 -1.18 -10.60 15.02
C LEU A 181 -2.62 -10.46 15.49
N TYR A 182 -3.21 -9.30 15.19
CA TYR A 182 -4.62 -9.03 15.45
C TYR A 182 -5.37 -8.80 14.14
N SER A 183 -6.46 -9.55 13.93
CA SER A 183 -7.36 -9.32 12.80
C SER A 183 -8.65 -8.62 13.26
N ILE A 184 -9.16 -7.70 12.45
CA ILE A 184 -10.43 -7.01 12.67
C ILE A 184 -11.36 -7.32 11.51
N GLN A 185 -12.58 -7.76 11.83
CA GLN A 185 -13.61 -7.92 10.81
C GLN A 185 -14.01 -6.56 10.26
N ARG A 186 -14.00 -6.41 8.94
CA ARG A 186 -14.46 -5.16 8.32
C ARG A 186 -15.96 -4.99 8.53
N VAL A 187 -16.33 -3.85 9.09
CA VAL A 187 -17.73 -3.43 9.25
C VAL A 187 -18.12 -2.66 7.98
N GLY A 188 -18.81 -3.34 7.05
CA GLY A 188 -19.31 -2.75 5.80
C GLY A 188 -19.14 -3.63 4.56
N ASN A 189 -20.18 -3.66 3.72
CA ASN A 189 -20.28 -4.31 2.40
C ASN A 189 -19.93 -5.81 2.32
N ASN A 190 -20.62 -6.63 3.09
CA ASN A 190 -21.08 -7.88 2.48
C ASN A 190 -22.07 -7.51 1.37
N TYR A 191 -21.83 -8.01 0.16
CA TYR A 191 -22.66 -7.83 -1.04
C TYR A 191 -24.12 -8.33 -0.87
N HIS A 192 -24.50 -8.82 0.32
CA HIS A 192 -25.76 -9.52 0.59
C HIS A 192 -26.44 -9.21 1.94
N ASP A 193 -25.94 -8.30 2.79
CA ASP A 193 -26.63 -8.02 4.06
C ASP A 193 -27.74 -6.97 3.89
N THR A 194 -28.97 -7.46 3.77
CA THR A 194 -30.23 -6.70 3.60
C THR A 194 -30.75 -6.04 4.89
N LYS A 195 -29.90 -5.84 5.91
CA LYS A 195 -30.30 -5.13 7.14
C LYS A 195 -29.54 -3.82 7.28
N VAL A 196 -30.31 -2.76 7.17
CA VAL A 196 -29.91 -1.35 7.27
C VAL A 196 -29.24 -1.05 8.62
N SER A 197 -27.92 -1.16 8.66
CA SER A 197 -27.02 -0.44 9.58
C SER A 197 -25.64 -0.55 8.96
N HIS A 198 -25.21 0.34 8.09
CA HIS A 198 -24.22 1.36 8.46
C HIS A 198 -23.95 2.24 7.23
N LYS A 199 -24.78 3.25 6.97
CA LYS A 199 -24.62 4.20 5.84
C LYS A 199 -23.27 4.94 5.79
N LYS A 200 -22.49 4.88 6.88
CA LYS A 200 -21.23 5.62 7.09
C LYS A 200 -19.94 4.88 6.69
N PHE A 201 -20.04 3.60 6.30
CA PHE A 201 -18.87 2.79 5.94
C PHE A 201 -18.89 2.45 4.45
N ALA A 202 -18.30 3.34 3.64
CA ALA A 202 -18.07 3.13 2.22
C ALA A 202 -16.66 2.59 1.94
N SER A 203 -16.47 1.97 0.78
CA SER A 203 -15.13 1.59 0.32
C SER A 203 -14.34 2.82 -0.11
N ALA A 204 -13.02 2.78 0.04
CA ALA A 204 -12.13 3.83 -0.47
C ALA A 204 -12.35 4.10 -1.97
N THR A 205 -12.54 3.05 -2.78
CA THR A 205 -12.82 3.17 -4.22
C THR A 205 -14.11 3.93 -4.50
N SER A 206 -15.22 3.57 -3.84
CA SER A 206 -16.51 4.27 -4.01
C SER A 206 -16.44 5.73 -3.55
N ILE A 207 -15.63 6.04 -2.54
CA ILE A 207 -15.41 7.42 -2.09
C ILE A 207 -14.64 8.20 -3.16
N ARG A 208 -13.58 7.62 -3.73
CA ARG A 208 -12.82 8.26 -4.82
C ARG A 208 -13.65 8.48 -6.08
N GLU A 209 -14.47 7.51 -6.48
CA GLU A 209 -15.37 7.65 -7.64
C GLU A 209 -16.32 8.84 -7.46
N LYS A 210 -16.91 8.99 -6.26
CA LYS A 210 -17.76 10.15 -5.94
C LYS A 210 -17.00 11.47 -6.03
N ILE A 211 -15.85 11.57 -5.38
CA ILE A 211 -15.09 12.83 -5.33
C ILE A 211 -14.56 13.21 -6.72
N LEU A 212 -14.04 12.24 -7.49
CA LEU A 212 -13.50 12.49 -8.83
C LEU A 212 -14.59 12.77 -9.89
N SER A 213 -15.86 12.53 -9.56
CA SER A 213 -17.01 12.87 -10.41
C SER A 213 -17.75 14.12 -9.94
N ASP A 214 -17.13 14.90 -9.04
CA ASP A 214 -17.71 16.09 -8.39
C ASP A 214 -19.03 15.82 -7.65
N GLN A 215 -19.27 14.58 -7.22
CA GLN A 215 -20.43 14.18 -6.41
C GLN A 215 -20.09 14.24 -4.92
N LEU A 216 -20.05 15.45 -4.36
CA LEU A 216 -19.67 15.70 -2.98
C LEU A 216 -20.81 15.49 -1.96
N GLU A 217 -22.03 15.21 -2.41
CA GLU A 217 -23.19 15.04 -1.53
C GLU A 217 -23.01 13.85 -0.55
N ASN A 218 -23.21 14.13 0.74
CA ASN A 218 -23.10 13.18 1.85
C ASN A 218 -21.68 12.59 2.02
N LEU A 219 -20.63 13.27 1.55
CA LEU A 219 -19.25 12.84 1.77
C LEU A 219 -18.87 12.90 3.26
N GLU A 220 -19.39 13.88 3.98
CA GLU A 220 -19.23 14.09 5.42
C GLU A 220 -19.72 12.92 6.29
N ASP A 221 -20.61 12.07 5.74
CA ASP A 221 -21.05 10.85 6.40
C ASP A 221 -20.06 9.69 6.26
N LEU A 222 -19.15 9.76 5.28
CA LEU A 222 -18.25 8.67 4.89
C LEU A 222 -16.82 8.89 5.38
N VAL A 223 -16.42 10.14 5.54
CA VAL A 223 -15.06 10.53 5.98
C VAL A 223 -15.12 11.46 7.20
N PRO A 224 -14.06 11.54 8.01
CA PRO A 224 -13.95 12.56 9.05
C PRO A 224 -14.04 13.98 8.45
N ILE A 225 -14.56 14.94 9.22
CA ILE A 225 -14.81 16.31 8.74
C ILE A 225 -13.57 17.00 8.15
N LYS A 226 -12.39 16.82 8.78
CA LYS A 226 -11.12 17.36 8.27
C LYS A 226 -10.74 16.74 6.93
N THR A 227 -10.98 15.45 6.75
CA THR A 227 -10.75 14.78 5.45
C THR A 227 -11.68 15.32 4.37
N CYS A 228 -12.95 15.56 4.70
CA CYS A 228 -13.88 16.20 3.75
C CYS A 228 -13.34 17.56 3.29
N GLN A 229 -12.91 18.40 4.24
CA GLN A 229 -12.32 19.71 3.95
C GLN A 229 -11.04 19.60 3.12
N ASP A 230 -10.14 18.68 3.48
CA ASP A 230 -8.89 18.48 2.74
C ASP A 230 -9.16 18.03 1.30
N LEU A 231 -10.19 17.21 1.06
CA LEU A 231 -10.61 16.78 -0.28
C LEU A 231 -11.26 17.89 -1.12
N GLU A 232 -11.94 18.83 -0.48
CA GLU A 232 -12.55 19.99 -1.16
C GLU A 232 -11.52 21.08 -1.50
N LEU A 233 -10.53 21.28 -0.63
CA LEU A 233 -9.61 22.41 -0.69
C LEU A 233 -8.31 22.12 -1.44
N ASN A 234 -7.96 20.85 -1.67
CA ASN A 234 -6.69 20.47 -2.27
C ASN A 234 -6.85 19.84 -3.66
N PRO A 235 -5.87 20.03 -4.56
CA PRO A 235 -5.87 19.37 -5.86
C PRO A 235 -5.88 17.85 -5.72
N LEU A 236 -6.76 17.22 -6.49
CA LEU A 236 -6.91 15.76 -6.50
C LEU A 236 -6.08 15.14 -7.62
N ALA A 237 -5.47 14.00 -7.33
CA ALA A 237 -4.74 13.22 -8.31
C ALA A 237 -5.51 11.93 -8.69
N SER A 238 -5.44 11.60 -9.96
CA SER A 238 -6.02 10.39 -10.54
C SER A 238 -5.19 9.92 -11.73
N TRP A 239 -5.51 8.73 -12.22
CA TRP A 239 -4.91 8.23 -13.47
C TRP A 239 -5.22 9.11 -14.67
N GLU A 240 -6.35 9.82 -14.70
CA GLU A 240 -6.68 10.73 -15.80
C GLU A 240 -5.80 11.98 -15.78
N ASN A 241 -5.38 12.44 -14.59
CA ASN A 241 -4.39 13.51 -14.48
C ASN A 241 -2.99 13.02 -14.92
N ALA A 242 -2.66 11.75 -14.68
CA ALA A 242 -1.38 11.15 -15.05
C ALA A 242 -1.30 10.75 -16.54
N TRP A 243 -2.46 10.58 -17.19
CA TRP A 243 -2.57 10.04 -18.54
C TRP A 243 -1.77 10.79 -19.60
N PRO A 244 -1.79 12.14 -19.67
CA PRO A 244 -1.02 12.86 -20.69
C PRO A 244 0.49 12.56 -20.63
N TYR A 245 1.04 12.45 -19.42
CA TYR A 245 2.46 12.13 -19.20
C TYR A 245 2.78 10.68 -19.58
N LEU A 246 1.89 9.74 -19.23
CA LEU A 246 2.05 8.33 -19.59
C LEU A 246 1.96 8.14 -21.11
N LYS A 247 0.96 8.75 -21.74
CA LYS A 247 0.75 8.71 -23.19
C LYS A 247 1.96 9.29 -23.93
N TYR A 248 2.51 10.41 -23.45
CA TYR A 248 3.75 10.97 -23.98
C TYR A 248 4.90 9.96 -23.93
N GLN A 249 5.21 9.42 -22.74
CA GLN A 249 6.29 8.43 -22.55
C GLN A 249 6.11 7.21 -23.46
N LEU A 250 4.91 6.62 -23.48
CA LEU A 250 4.61 5.46 -24.31
C LEU A 250 4.68 5.76 -25.81
N THR A 251 4.38 6.99 -26.23
CA THR A 251 4.44 7.37 -27.65
C THR A 251 5.89 7.51 -28.11
N ILE A 252 6.70 8.25 -27.36
CA ILE A 252 8.04 8.69 -27.79
C ILE A 252 9.16 7.72 -27.44
N GLN A 253 9.08 6.99 -26.31
CA GLN A 253 10.13 6.04 -25.93
C GLN A 253 10.24 4.91 -26.95
N THR A 254 11.47 4.49 -27.24
CA THR A 254 11.72 3.32 -28.07
C THR A 254 11.29 2.03 -27.35
N VAL A 255 11.10 0.97 -28.14
CA VAL A 255 10.79 -0.37 -27.61
C VAL A 255 11.92 -0.87 -26.70
N GLU A 256 13.17 -0.56 -27.04
CA GLU A 256 14.35 -0.95 -26.26
C GLU A 256 14.39 -0.25 -24.89
N GLU A 257 14.10 1.04 -24.83
CA GLU A 257 14.00 1.78 -23.57
C GLU A 257 12.88 1.22 -22.68
N LEU A 258 11.71 0.93 -23.26
CA LEU A 258 10.57 0.36 -22.53
C LEU A 258 10.88 -1.03 -21.97
N ARG A 259 11.65 -1.86 -22.67
CA ARG A 259 12.06 -3.19 -22.19
C ARG A 259 12.90 -3.13 -20.92
N ASN A 260 13.66 -2.06 -20.74
CA ASN A 260 14.49 -1.87 -19.55
C ASN A 260 13.68 -1.36 -18.34
N CYS A 261 12.38 -1.08 -18.50
CA CYS A 261 11.51 -0.72 -17.41
C CYS A 261 11.21 -1.94 -16.51
N TYR A 262 11.24 -1.73 -15.20
CA TYR A 262 10.96 -2.76 -14.20
C TYR A 262 9.62 -3.45 -14.48
N GLN A 263 9.63 -4.79 -14.44
CA GLN A 263 8.47 -5.65 -14.70
C GLN A 263 7.88 -5.56 -16.12
N MET A 264 8.54 -4.88 -17.06
CA MET A 264 8.24 -5.02 -18.48
C MET A 264 8.59 -6.45 -18.91
N VAL A 265 7.65 -7.13 -19.54
CA VAL A 265 7.85 -8.49 -20.07
C VAL A 265 7.71 -8.46 -21.58
N GLU A 266 8.47 -9.32 -22.26
CA GLU A 266 8.54 -9.35 -23.72
C GLU A 266 7.15 -9.36 -24.38
N GLY A 267 6.97 -8.45 -25.32
CA GLY A 267 5.75 -8.28 -26.09
C GLY A 267 4.77 -7.26 -25.48
N LEU A 268 4.87 -6.98 -24.18
CA LEU A 268 3.95 -6.05 -23.52
C LEU A 268 4.23 -4.60 -23.92
N GLU A 269 5.49 -4.26 -24.18
CA GLU A 269 5.91 -2.94 -24.65
C GLU A 269 5.20 -2.54 -25.96
N TYR A 270 5.06 -3.47 -26.92
CA TYR A 270 4.34 -3.21 -28.16
C TYR A 270 2.86 -2.95 -27.92
N ARG A 271 2.22 -3.79 -27.09
CA ARG A 271 0.80 -3.66 -26.75
C ARG A 271 0.50 -2.35 -26.05
N LEU A 272 1.38 -1.90 -25.15
CA LEU A 272 1.25 -0.60 -24.48
C LEU A 272 1.34 0.55 -25.49
N LYS A 273 2.32 0.53 -26.40
CA LYS A 273 2.45 1.57 -27.43
C LYS A 273 1.22 1.64 -28.34
N GLU A 274 0.77 0.50 -28.88
CA GLU A 274 -0.42 0.45 -29.75
C GLU A 274 -1.70 0.94 -29.05
N ALA A 275 -1.90 0.52 -27.80
CA ALA A 275 -3.05 0.97 -27.01
C ALA A 275 -2.98 2.46 -26.72
N ALA A 276 -1.79 3.01 -26.45
CA ALA A 276 -1.61 4.44 -26.14
C ALA A 276 -1.94 5.34 -27.33
N LEU A 277 -1.59 4.92 -28.56
CA LEU A 277 -1.88 5.68 -29.78
C LEU A 277 -3.38 5.80 -30.07
N SER A 278 -4.16 4.78 -29.71
CA SER A 278 -5.59 4.70 -30.05
C SER A 278 -6.54 5.10 -28.92
N SER A 279 -6.04 5.46 -27.74
CA SER A 279 -6.88 5.73 -26.54
C SER A 279 -6.90 7.20 -26.17
N GLU A 280 -8.06 7.68 -25.74
CA GLU A 280 -8.25 9.10 -25.38
C GLU A 280 -7.97 9.36 -23.90
N ASN A 281 -8.28 8.39 -23.04
CA ASN A 281 -8.15 8.45 -21.58
C ASN A 281 -7.48 7.17 -21.03
N PHE A 282 -7.11 7.19 -19.74
CA PHE A 282 -6.42 6.06 -19.12
C PHE A 282 -7.32 4.81 -19.06
N ASN A 283 -8.61 5.00 -18.76
CA ASN A 283 -9.57 3.90 -18.67
C ASN A 283 -9.68 3.09 -19.98
N GLU A 284 -9.84 3.76 -21.12
CA GLU A 284 -9.84 3.11 -22.44
C GLU A 284 -8.52 2.38 -22.72
N PHE A 285 -7.41 3.04 -22.41
CA PHE A 285 -6.09 2.48 -22.60
C PHE A 285 -5.92 1.16 -21.86
N ILE A 286 -6.22 1.13 -20.56
CA ILE A 286 -6.01 -0.05 -19.74
C ILE A 286 -6.99 -1.18 -20.10
N GLN A 287 -8.21 -0.86 -20.56
CA GLN A 287 -9.16 -1.85 -21.08
C GLN A 287 -8.61 -2.57 -22.32
N LYS A 288 -7.94 -1.84 -23.23
CA LYS A 288 -7.28 -2.44 -24.40
C LYS A 288 -6.06 -3.27 -24.02
N VAL A 289 -5.27 -2.85 -23.03
CA VAL A 289 -4.06 -3.57 -22.61
C VAL A 289 -4.39 -4.82 -21.79
N LYS A 290 -5.44 -4.80 -20.97
CA LYS A 290 -5.88 -5.93 -20.15
C LYS A 290 -6.00 -7.22 -20.96
N SER A 291 -5.59 -8.34 -20.37
CA SER A 291 -5.77 -9.68 -20.93
C SER A 291 -6.06 -10.70 -19.83
N LYS A 292 -6.22 -11.97 -20.18
CA LYS A 292 -6.29 -13.06 -19.17
C LYS A 292 -4.98 -13.21 -18.39
N ARG A 293 -3.83 -12.95 -19.04
CA ARG A 293 -2.48 -13.08 -18.46
C ARG A 293 -2.10 -11.87 -17.60
N TYR A 294 -2.51 -10.68 -18.01
CA TYR A 294 -2.17 -9.42 -17.34
C TYR A 294 -3.41 -8.80 -16.71
N THR A 295 -3.45 -8.84 -15.38
CA THR A 295 -4.52 -8.21 -14.60
C THR A 295 -4.44 -6.70 -14.70
N TRP A 296 -5.58 -6.04 -14.47
CA TRP A 296 -5.68 -4.59 -14.42
C TRP A 296 -4.63 -3.97 -13.48
N THR A 297 -4.54 -4.45 -12.23
CA THR A 297 -3.60 -3.94 -11.23
C THR A 297 -2.14 -4.14 -11.60
N ARG A 298 -1.80 -5.22 -12.32
CA ARG A 298 -0.42 -5.42 -12.81
C ARG A 298 -0.06 -4.38 -13.88
N ILE A 299 -1.00 -4.08 -14.78
CA ILE A 299 -0.81 -3.08 -15.82
C ILE A 299 -0.70 -1.69 -15.21
N GLN A 300 -1.56 -1.35 -14.24
CA GLN A 300 -1.46 -0.06 -13.52
C GLN A 300 -0.09 0.14 -12.89
N ARG A 301 0.42 -0.84 -12.13
CA ARG A 301 1.78 -0.77 -11.55
C ARG A 301 2.85 -0.57 -12.63
N LEU A 302 2.76 -1.31 -13.73
CA LEU A 302 3.69 -1.15 -14.85
C LEU A 302 3.64 0.26 -15.44
N CYS A 303 2.45 0.84 -15.58
CA CYS A 303 2.30 2.23 -16.03
C CYS A 303 2.96 3.21 -15.07
N THR A 304 2.88 2.99 -13.76
CA THR A 304 3.59 3.79 -12.75
C THR A 304 5.10 3.66 -12.91
N TYR A 305 5.61 2.44 -13.16
CA TYR A 305 7.03 2.23 -13.42
C TYR A 305 7.49 2.93 -14.70
N VAL A 306 6.69 2.93 -15.77
CA VAL A 306 6.97 3.65 -17.01
C VAL A 306 7.02 5.16 -16.76
N LEU A 307 6.02 5.71 -16.04
CA LEU A 307 5.99 7.13 -15.69
C LEU A 307 7.23 7.57 -14.92
N LEU A 308 7.70 6.75 -13.97
CA LEU A 308 8.86 7.03 -13.14
C LEU A 308 10.19 6.52 -13.73
N GLN A 309 10.13 5.89 -14.91
CA GLN A 309 11.25 5.26 -15.59
C GLN A 309 12.05 4.33 -14.67
N VAL A 310 11.33 3.53 -13.88
CA VAL A 310 11.90 2.65 -12.87
C VAL A 310 12.62 1.49 -13.55
N LYS A 311 13.84 1.22 -13.12
CA LYS A 311 14.62 0.05 -13.52
C LYS A 311 14.72 -0.97 -12.39
N GLN A 312 15.23 -2.16 -12.70
CA GLN A 312 15.43 -3.21 -11.70
C GLN A 312 16.36 -2.75 -10.57
N GLU A 313 17.43 -2.02 -10.92
CA GLU A 313 18.45 -1.56 -9.98
C GLU A 313 17.89 -0.50 -9.01
N ASP A 314 16.94 0.33 -9.46
CA ASP A 314 16.26 1.31 -8.59
C ASP A 314 15.52 0.59 -7.44
N ILE A 315 14.90 -0.57 -7.73
CA ILE A 315 14.15 -1.36 -6.74
C ILE A 315 15.10 -2.07 -5.78
N GLU A 316 16.15 -2.70 -6.33
CA GLU A 316 17.15 -3.44 -5.54
C GLU A 316 17.90 -2.52 -4.58
N GLN A 317 18.28 -1.32 -5.04
CA GLN A 317 18.95 -0.32 -4.20
C GLN A 317 18.12 0.01 -2.95
N VAL A 318 16.80 0.19 -3.08
CA VAL A 318 15.91 0.47 -1.94
C VAL A 318 15.72 -0.76 -1.04
N TRP A 319 15.69 -1.96 -1.61
CA TRP A 319 15.57 -3.18 -0.83
C TRP A 319 16.80 -3.46 0.04
N GLU A 320 18.00 -3.23 -0.51
CA GLU A 320 19.28 -3.36 0.17
C GLU A 320 19.50 -2.25 1.20
N ASN A 321 19.13 -1.01 0.86
CA ASN A 321 19.37 0.17 1.68
C ASN A 321 18.08 0.77 2.22
N THR A 322 17.15 -0.08 2.66
CA THR A 322 15.86 0.36 3.21
C THR A 322 16.11 1.33 4.37
N CYS A 323 15.41 2.46 4.40
CA CYS A 323 15.44 3.44 5.48
C CYS A 323 14.04 3.66 6.08
N ILE A 324 13.98 4.18 7.31
CA ILE A 324 12.72 4.59 7.96
C ILE A 324 12.50 6.08 7.68
N ARG A 325 11.54 6.38 6.80
CA ARG A 325 11.14 7.75 6.46
C ARG A 325 9.96 8.20 7.31
N VAL A 326 10.18 9.16 8.19
CA VAL A 326 9.13 9.66 9.10
C VAL A 326 8.32 10.76 8.41
N LEU A 327 7.00 10.57 8.27
CA LEU A 327 6.08 11.57 7.73
C LEU A 327 5.44 12.43 8.82
N GLY A 328 5.27 11.89 10.02
CA GLY A 328 4.79 12.67 11.15
C GLY A 328 4.59 11.86 12.43
N PHE A 329 4.39 12.55 13.54
CA PHE A 329 4.23 11.96 14.86
C PHE A 329 3.44 12.87 15.82
N THR A 330 2.82 12.26 16.83
CA THR A 330 2.33 12.89 18.07
C THR A 330 3.45 12.95 19.13
N ASP A 331 3.15 13.46 20.32
CA ASP A 331 4.09 13.43 21.45
C ASP A 331 4.44 11.99 21.87
N GLU A 332 3.46 11.09 21.82
CA GLU A 332 3.52 9.68 22.14
C GLU A 332 4.40 8.96 21.13
N GLY A 333 4.17 9.21 19.83
CA GLY A 333 4.99 8.68 18.75
C GLY A 333 6.42 9.19 18.79
N ARG A 334 6.62 10.46 19.15
CA ARG A 334 7.96 11.04 19.35
C ARG A 334 8.69 10.39 20.50
N ASN A 335 8.00 10.16 21.63
CA ASN A 335 8.54 9.48 22.80
C ASN A 335 8.88 8.02 22.49
N PHE A 336 8.03 7.33 21.73
CA PHE A 336 8.31 5.98 21.23
C PHE A 336 9.58 5.93 20.39
N LEU A 337 9.73 6.81 19.39
CA LEU A 337 10.94 6.89 18.57
C LEU A 337 12.18 7.15 19.42
N LYS A 338 12.10 8.08 20.39
CA LYS A 338 13.22 8.40 21.29
C LYS A 338 13.66 7.19 22.10
N ASN A 339 12.70 6.41 22.61
CA ASN A 339 12.95 5.21 23.41
C ASN A 339 13.56 4.08 22.57
N LYS A 340 13.07 3.88 21.34
CA LYS A 340 13.51 2.81 20.44
C LYS A 340 14.74 3.14 19.61
N LYS A 341 15.16 4.41 19.55
CA LYS A 341 16.26 4.88 18.68
C LYS A 341 17.56 4.08 18.76
N LYS A 342 17.91 3.54 19.94
CA LYS A 342 19.14 2.75 20.13
C LYS A 342 19.04 1.31 19.62
N GLU A 343 17.81 0.79 19.47
CA GLU A 343 17.52 -0.58 19.00
C GLU A 343 17.32 -0.62 17.48
N ILE A 344 17.02 0.52 16.86
CA ILE A 344 16.81 0.64 15.41
C ILE A 344 18.16 0.63 14.70
N ALA A 345 18.43 -0.42 13.92
CA ALA A 345 19.66 -0.54 13.12
C ALA A 345 19.59 0.25 11.80
N CYS A 346 18.37 0.40 11.28
CA CYS A 346 18.08 1.05 10.01
C CYS A 346 18.23 2.59 10.06
N PRO A 347 18.77 3.25 9.02
CA PRO A 347 18.82 4.71 8.96
C PRO A 347 17.42 5.33 9.07
N MET A 348 17.26 6.30 9.96
CA MET A 348 16.01 7.05 10.11
C MET A 348 16.15 8.45 9.48
N VAL A 349 15.24 8.78 8.57
CA VAL A 349 15.24 10.04 7.81
C VAL A 349 14.01 10.86 8.14
N THR A 350 14.23 12.04 8.74
CA THR A 350 13.20 13.06 8.99
C THR A 350 13.27 14.17 7.96
N ASN A 351 14.42 14.84 7.85
CA ASN A 351 14.69 15.86 6.83
C ASN A 351 15.64 15.30 5.76
N ILE A 352 15.28 15.46 4.50
CA ILE A 352 16.13 15.05 3.37
C ILE A 352 17.22 16.08 3.16
N ASN A 353 18.45 15.60 2.97
CA ASN A 353 19.63 16.38 2.64
C ASN A 353 20.60 15.53 1.81
N LYS A 354 21.69 16.14 1.33
CA LYS A 354 22.70 15.48 0.48
C LYS A 354 23.29 14.19 1.04
N LYS A 355 23.27 13.98 2.37
CA LYS A 355 23.84 12.78 3.00
C LYS A 355 22.88 11.59 3.02
N ASN A 356 21.58 11.80 2.87
CA ASN A 356 20.56 10.75 3.01
C ASN A 356 19.59 10.64 1.82
N GLU A 357 19.64 11.56 0.85
CA GLU A 357 18.76 11.52 -0.34
C GLU A 357 18.95 10.27 -1.21
N SER A 358 20.12 9.64 -1.16
CA SER A 358 20.40 8.39 -1.86
C SER A 358 19.54 7.21 -1.39
N TYR A 359 19.11 7.22 -0.13
CA TYR A 359 18.17 6.20 0.41
C TYR A 359 16.75 6.36 -0.14
N LEU A 360 16.40 7.57 -0.61
CA LEU A 360 15.05 7.99 -0.97
C LEU A 360 14.93 8.41 -2.43
N SER A 361 15.92 8.10 -3.27
CA SER A 361 15.98 8.63 -4.64
C SER A 361 14.74 8.27 -5.48
N LEU A 362 14.18 7.07 -5.29
CA LEU A 362 12.96 6.64 -5.96
C LEU A 362 11.71 7.32 -5.38
N ASP A 363 11.64 7.49 -4.05
CA ASP A 363 10.54 8.19 -3.38
C ASP A 363 10.50 9.68 -3.73
N ILE A 364 11.67 10.34 -3.81
CA ILE A 364 11.81 11.73 -4.26
C ILE A 364 11.32 11.89 -5.70
N ARG A 365 11.71 10.96 -6.58
CA ARG A 365 11.24 10.94 -7.99
C ARG A 365 9.72 10.78 -8.07
N ALA A 366 9.16 9.90 -7.22
CA ALA A 366 7.72 9.72 -7.08
C ALA A 366 7.03 11.00 -6.58
N GLY A 367 7.61 11.70 -5.60
CA GLY A 367 7.15 13.00 -5.13
C GLY A 367 7.09 14.05 -6.23
N LEU A 368 8.16 14.19 -7.01
CA LEU A 368 8.24 15.15 -8.13
C LEU A 368 7.17 14.88 -9.20
N LEU A 369 7.01 13.62 -9.61
CA LEU A 369 5.96 13.25 -10.57
C LEU A 369 4.57 13.54 -10.00
N TYR A 370 4.34 13.24 -8.71
CA TYR A 370 3.06 13.47 -8.08
C TYR A 370 2.67 14.95 -8.10
N THR A 371 3.59 15.87 -7.79
CA THR A 371 3.40 17.32 -7.90
C THR A 371 2.93 17.73 -9.30
N MET A 372 3.50 17.13 -10.36
CA MET A 372 3.07 17.38 -11.74
C MET A 372 1.66 16.86 -12.02
N ILE A 373 1.33 15.66 -11.55
CA ILE A 373 0.01 15.03 -11.74
C ILE A 373 -1.08 15.81 -11.00
N SER A 374 -0.85 16.13 -9.72
CA SER A 374 -1.81 16.84 -8.89
C SER A 374 -1.86 18.34 -9.17
N LYS A 375 -0.88 18.90 -9.90
CA LYS A 375 -0.71 20.35 -10.09
C LYS A 375 -0.65 21.11 -8.76
N SER A 376 -0.05 20.50 -7.74
CA SER A 376 0.21 21.16 -6.46
C SER A 376 1.53 21.93 -6.57
N ASP A 377 1.66 23.05 -5.88
CA ASP A 377 2.93 23.77 -5.73
C ASP A 377 3.74 23.27 -4.52
N ASP A 378 3.17 22.37 -3.72
CA ASP A 378 3.81 21.88 -2.49
C ASP A 378 4.92 20.87 -2.79
N HIS A 379 6.09 21.15 -2.24
CA HIS A 379 7.19 20.19 -2.24
C HIS A 379 6.81 18.92 -1.48
N GLN A 380 7.08 17.77 -2.10
CA GLN A 380 6.74 16.47 -1.53
C GLN A 380 7.82 15.90 -0.60
N ASP A 381 9.07 16.36 -0.71
CA ASP A 381 10.19 15.66 -0.06
C ASP A 381 11.26 16.60 0.50
N TYR A 382 11.92 17.38 -0.36
CA TYR A 382 12.84 18.42 0.09
C TYR A 382 12.08 19.54 0.82
N TYR A 383 12.75 20.17 1.79
CA TYR A 383 12.23 21.30 2.58
C TYR A 383 10.98 21.01 3.42
N ARG A 384 10.53 19.76 3.49
CA ARG A 384 9.37 19.34 4.28
C ARG A 384 9.83 18.56 5.51
N ALA A 385 9.50 19.08 6.69
CA ALA A 385 9.73 18.41 7.96
C ALA A 385 8.56 17.46 8.27
N PRO A 386 8.79 16.41 9.08
CA PRO A 386 7.70 15.58 9.59
C PRO A 386 6.64 16.41 10.30
N ILE A 387 5.37 16.06 10.08
CA ILE A 387 4.24 16.69 10.75
C ILE A 387 4.33 16.38 12.24
N TYR A 388 4.30 17.41 13.08
CA TYR A 388 4.17 17.24 14.52
C TYR A 388 2.78 17.70 14.95
N LEU A 389 1.95 16.74 15.37
CA LEU A 389 0.64 17.02 15.93
C LEU A 389 0.76 17.01 17.45
N LYS A 390 0.78 18.21 18.04
CA LYS A 390 0.82 18.35 19.50
C LYS A 390 -0.52 17.92 20.09
N GLU A 391 -0.51 17.08 21.11
CA GLU A 391 -1.73 16.80 21.86
C GLU A 391 -2.13 18.05 22.67
N GLU A 392 -3.43 18.39 22.64
CA GLU A 392 -3.98 19.57 23.35
C GLU A 392 -4.14 19.34 24.85
#